data_AF-A0A258B4T9-F1
#
_entry.id   AF-A0A258B4T9-F1
#
_cell.length_a   1.000
_cell.length_b   1.000
_cell.length_c   1.000
_cell.angle_alpha   90.00
_cell.angle_beta   90.00
_cell.angle_gamma   90.00
#
_symmetry.space_group_name_H-M   'P 1'
#
loop_
_entity.id
_entity.type
_entity.pdbx_description
1 polymer ?
#
loop_
_entity_poly.entity_id
_entity_poly.type
_entity_poly.pdbx_seq_one_letter_code
_entity_poly.pdbx_strand_id
1 'polypeptide(L)'
;MRGPDTKATNRARSLRKVENDAEARLWRHVRNRQVGGLKFVRQLPIGPYFADFACREIRLVVEIDGSQHVRNQYDDVRNRYLNEHGWSVARF
;
A
#
# COMPACT_ATOMS: atom_id res chain seq x y z
N MET A 1 31.46 -16.47 2.00
CA MET A 1 30.11 -16.27 2.58
C MET A 1 30.07 -14.90 3.26
N ARG A 2 29.34 -13.91 2.71
CA ARG A 2 29.04 -12.67 3.46
C ARG A 2 27.90 -12.99 4.42
N GLY A 3 28.15 -12.93 5.73
CA GLY A 3 27.11 -13.07 6.75
C GLY A 3 26.04 -11.98 6.62
N PRO A 4 24.86 -12.16 7.25
CA PRO A 4 23.78 -11.18 7.16
C PRO A 4 24.23 -9.81 7.68
N ASP A 5 24.03 -8.77 6.87
CA ASP A 5 24.27 -7.38 7.27
C ASP A 5 23.24 -7.00 8.34
N THR A 6 23.68 -7.00 9.60
CA THR A 6 22.85 -6.73 10.77
C THR A 6 22.31 -5.30 10.77
N LYS A 7 23.02 -4.33 10.20
CA LYS A 7 22.56 -2.93 10.08
C LYS A 7 21.45 -2.81 9.05
N ALA A 8 21.62 -3.41 7.87
CA ALA A 8 20.57 -3.44 6.85
C ALA A 8 19.31 -4.15 7.35
N THR A 9 19.48 -5.25 8.08
CA THR A 9 18.36 -6.02 8.67
C THR A 9 17.59 -5.21 9.71
N ASN A 10 18.28 -4.51 10.62
CA ASN A 10 17.63 -3.67 11.63
C ASN A 10 16.92 -2.48 11.00
N ARG A 11 17.53 -1.81 10.01
CA ARG A 11 16.89 -0.72 9.26
C ARG A 11 15.61 -1.20 8.57
N ALA A 12 15.64 -2.35 7.90
CA ALA A 12 14.47 -2.91 7.23
C ALA A 12 13.36 -3.30 8.22
N ARG A 13 13.68 -3.74 9.44
CA ARG A 13 12.68 -3.99 10.49
C ARG A 13 12.04 -2.70 10.99
N SER A 14 12.83 -1.65 11.22
CA SER A 14 12.31 -0.35 11.63
C SER A 14 11.41 0.27 10.56
N LEU A 15 11.78 0.18 9.28
CA LEU A 15 10.98 0.68 8.16
C LEU A 15 9.62 -0.03 8.08
N ARG A 16 9.59 -1.37 8.12
CA ARG A 16 8.34 -2.15 8.14
C ARG A 16 7.46 -1.81 9.34
N LYS A 17 8.06 -1.51 10.50
CA LYS A 17 7.31 -1.10 11.68
C LYS A 17 6.61 0.26 11.44
N VAL A 18 7.33 1.21 10.86
CA VAL A 18 6.79 2.53 10.53
C VAL A 18 5.67 2.45 9.48
N GLU A 19 5.86 1.64 8.43
CA GLU A 19 4.83 1.37 7.42
C GLU A 19 3.57 0.77 8.05
N ASN A 20 3.73 -0.28 8.87
CA ASN A 20 2.61 -0.88 9.61
C ASN A 20 1.90 0.12 10.53
N ASP A 21 2.64 1.02 11.19
CA ASP A 21 2.04 2.04 12.06
C ASP A 21 1.24 3.07 11.24
N ALA A 22 1.71 3.44 10.05
CA ALA A 22 1.00 4.34 9.13
C ALA A 22 -0.27 3.67 8.59
N GLU A 23 -0.19 2.42 8.13
CA GLU A 23 -1.35 1.62 7.73
C GLU A 23 -2.35 1.47 8.86
N ALA A 24 -1.90 1.13 10.06
CA ALA A 24 -2.78 0.97 11.21
C ALA A 24 -3.50 2.29 11.56
N ARG A 25 -2.79 3.42 11.46
CA ARG A 25 -3.37 4.75 11.65
C ARG A 25 -4.44 5.04 10.61
N LEU A 26 -4.13 4.89 9.32
CA LEU A 26 -5.10 5.13 8.24
C LEU A 26 -6.31 4.21 8.38
N TRP A 27 -6.09 2.93 8.71
CA TRP A 27 -7.16 1.96 8.88
C TRP A 27 -8.20 2.40 9.90
N ARG A 28 -7.78 3.02 11.01
CA ARG A 28 -8.70 3.53 12.03
C ARG A 28 -9.63 4.61 11.50
N HIS A 29 -9.24 5.37 10.46
CA HIS A 29 -10.01 6.45 9.87
C HIS A 29 -10.86 6.02 8.67
N VAL A 30 -10.46 4.98 7.93
CA VAL A 30 -11.18 4.56 6.71
C VAL A 30 -12.10 3.35 6.91
N ARG A 31 -11.92 2.60 8.00
CA ARG A 31 -12.78 1.44 8.33
C ARG A 31 -14.22 1.85 8.59
N ASN A 32 -15.11 0.86 8.62
CA ASN A 32 -16.50 1.02 9.07
C ASN A 32 -17.28 2.14 8.37
N ARG A 33 -16.98 2.39 7.08
CA ARG A 33 -17.66 3.40 6.27
C ARG A 33 -17.54 4.84 6.81
N GLN A 34 -16.48 5.13 7.57
CA GLN A 34 -16.26 6.43 8.19
C GLN A 34 -15.97 7.56 7.18
N VAL A 35 -15.51 7.22 5.98
CA VAL A 35 -15.22 8.18 4.91
C VAL A 35 -16.33 8.11 3.87
N GLY A 36 -17.20 9.12 3.84
CA GLY A 36 -18.25 9.28 2.82
C GLY A 36 -19.22 8.09 2.70
N GLY A 37 -19.36 7.27 3.75
CA GLY A 37 -20.18 6.05 3.70
C GLY A 37 -19.55 4.88 2.92
N LEU A 38 -18.33 5.04 2.40
CA LEU A 38 -17.67 4.10 1.50
C LEU A 38 -16.98 2.96 2.25
N LYS A 39 -17.11 1.72 1.74
CA LYS A 39 -16.43 0.56 2.35
C LYS A 39 -15.00 0.41 1.84
N PHE A 40 -14.04 0.73 2.69
CA PHE A 40 -12.64 0.36 2.49
C PHE A 40 -12.33 -1.02 3.07
N VAL A 41 -11.48 -1.77 2.37
CA VAL A 41 -10.89 -3.04 2.82
C VAL A 41 -9.37 -2.93 2.78
N ARG A 42 -8.68 -3.72 3.61
CA ARG A 42 -7.22 -3.83 3.62
C ARG A 42 -6.72 -4.96 2.73
N GLN A 43 -5.50 -4.81 2.21
CA GLN A 43 -4.73 -5.88 1.55
C GLN A 43 -5.55 -6.62 0.48
N LEU A 44 -6.22 -5.85 -0.38
CA LEU A 44 -7.09 -6.41 -1.40
C LEU A 44 -6.26 -6.99 -2.55
N PRO A 45 -6.36 -8.30 -2.86
CA PRO A 45 -5.83 -8.82 -4.11
C PRO A 45 -6.57 -8.22 -5.31
N ILE A 46 -5.80 -7.68 -6.26
CA ILE A 46 -6.24 -7.16 -7.55
C ILE A 46 -5.27 -7.70 -8.61
N GLY A 47 -5.69 -8.78 -9.28
CA GLY A 47 -4.81 -9.48 -10.21
C GLY A 47 -3.54 -10.00 -9.53
N PRO A 48 -2.34 -9.72 -10.06
CA PRO A 48 -1.09 -10.16 -9.46
C PRO A 48 -0.61 -9.26 -8.30
N TYR A 49 -1.36 -8.20 -7.96
CA TYR A 49 -0.95 -7.21 -6.96
C TYR A 49 -1.88 -7.24 -5.73
N PHE A 50 -1.36 -6.73 -4.61
CA PHE A 50 -2.15 -6.42 -3.43
C PHE A 50 -2.19 -4.91 -3.24
N ALA A 51 -3.35 -4.37 -2.92
CA ALA A 51 -3.55 -2.97 -2.55
C ALA A 51 -3.61 -2.84 -1.03
N ASP A 52 -2.89 -1.88 -0.45
CA ASP A 52 -2.89 -1.66 1.01
C ASP A 52 -4.30 -1.41 1.53
N PHE A 53 -5.01 -0.51 0.83
CA PHE A 53 -6.42 -0.24 1.02
C PHE A 53 -7.13 -0.13 -0.32
N ALA A 54 -8.39 -0.55 -0.35
CA ALA A 54 -9.21 -0.40 -1.55
C ALA A 54 -10.69 -0.20 -1.23
N CYS A 55 -11.34 0.67 -2.00
CA CYS A 55 -12.79 0.80 -2.05
C CYS A 55 -13.31 0.28 -3.39
N ARG A 56 -14.05 -0.84 -3.35
CA ARG A 56 -14.63 -1.47 -4.55
C ARG A 56 -15.76 -0.65 -5.16
N GLU A 57 -16.47 0.14 -4.35
CA GLU A 57 -17.63 0.93 -4.76
C GLU A 57 -17.24 2.01 -5.78
N ILE A 58 -16.08 2.64 -5.58
CA ILE A 58 -15.54 3.69 -6.45
C ILE A 58 -14.28 3.27 -7.20
N ARG A 59 -13.90 1.98 -7.12
CA ARG A 59 -12.66 1.42 -7.65
C ARG A 59 -11.42 2.28 -7.36
N LEU A 60 -11.23 2.60 -6.08
CA LEU A 60 -10.07 3.36 -5.61
C LEU A 60 -9.13 2.46 -4.82
N VAL A 61 -7.87 2.45 -5.21
CA VAL A 61 -6.73 1.91 -4.44
C VAL A 61 -6.06 3.07 -3.71
N VAL A 62 -5.75 2.88 -2.43
CA VAL A 62 -4.97 3.80 -1.61
C VAL A 62 -3.75 3.04 -1.10
N GLU A 63 -2.57 3.54 -1.45
CA GLU A 63 -1.26 3.00 -1.10
C GLU A 63 -0.55 3.94 -0.12
N ILE A 64 0.16 3.38 0.85
CA ILE A 64 0.99 4.15 1.75
C ILE A 64 2.45 3.88 1.38
N ASP A 65 3.11 4.89 0.82
CA ASP A 65 4.53 4.78 0.51
C ASP A 65 5.35 4.81 1.80
N GLY A 66 6.11 3.75 2.02
CA GLY A 66 7.24 3.81 2.92
C GLY A 66 8.27 4.84 2.47
N SER A 67 9.02 5.37 3.44
CA SER A 67 10.09 6.39 3.29
C SER A 67 11.26 6.03 2.34
N GLN A 68 11.15 4.98 1.52
CA GLN A 68 12.17 4.53 0.56
C GLN A 68 11.69 4.34 -0.88
N HIS A 69 10.47 4.74 -1.24
CA HIS A 69 10.00 4.61 -2.62
C HIS A 69 10.65 5.64 -3.55
N VAL A 70 11.83 5.30 -4.08
CA VAL A 70 12.24 5.78 -5.39
C VAL A 70 11.30 5.10 -6.39
N ARG A 71 10.48 5.88 -7.11
CA ARG A 71 9.63 5.36 -8.19
C ARG A 71 10.45 4.44 -9.09
N ASN A 72 10.17 3.15 -9.03
CA ASN A 72 10.82 2.15 -9.86
C ASN A 72 9.90 1.77 -11.03
N GLN A 73 10.45 1.27 -12.14
CA GLN A 73 9.67 0.77 -13.28
C GLN A 73 8.56 -0.22 -12.89
N TYR A 74 8.74 -0.94 -11.77
CA TYR A 74 7.74 -1.84 -11.22
C TYR A 74 6.43 -1.12 -10.83
N ASP A 75 6.51 0.09 -10.26
CA ASP A 75 5.33 0.88 -9.89
C ASP A 75 4.56 1.34 -11.12
N ASP A 76 5.24 1.67 -12.22
CA ASP A 76 4.58 2.09 -13.46
C ASP A 76 3.79 0.95 -14.11
N VAL A 77 4.37 -0.26 -14.14
CA VAL A 77 3.67 -1.45 -14.66
C VAL A 77 2.47 -1.78 -13.78
N ARG A 78 2.63 -1.73 -12.46
CA ARG A 78 1.54 -1.95 -11.50
C ARG A 78 0.43 -0.92 -11.67
N ASN A 79 0.76 0.36 -11.70
CA ASN A 79 -0.21 1.44 -11.84
C ASN A 79 -0.96 1.32 -13.18
N ARG A 80 -0.26 1.00 -14.27
CA ARG A 80 -0.88 0.74 -15.57
C ARG A 80 -1.87 -0.41 -15.50
N TYR A 81 -1.47 -1.55 -14.93
CA TYR A 81 -2.36 -2.70 -14.75
C TYR A 81 -3.62 -2.32 -13.97
N LEU A 82 -3.47 -1.64 -12.83
CA LEU A 82 -4.61 -1.21 -12.01
C LEU A 82 -5.55 -0.28 -12.79
N ASN A 83 -4.99 0.71 -13.50
CA ASN A 83 -5.75 1.65 -14.32
C ASN A 83 -6.50 0.94 -15.47
N GLU A 84 -5.85 0.00 -16.16
CA GLU A 84 -6.48 -0.80 -17.23
C GLU A 84 -7.63 -1.68 -16.71
N HIS A 85 -7.57 -2.09 -15.44
CA HIS A 85 -8.64 -2.82 -14.76
C HIS A 85 -9.68 -1.88 -14.11
N GLY A 86 -9.62 -0.58 -14.40
CA GLY A 86 -10.57 0.43 -13.99
C GLY A 86 -10.40 0.91 -12.54
N TRP A 87 -9.24 0.69 -11.94
CA TRP A 87 -8.89 1.22 -10.62
C TRP A 87 -8.17 2.55 -10.75
N SER A 88 -8.56 3.53 -9.93
CA SER A 88 -7.72 4.71 -9.67
C SER A 88 -6.77 4.42 -8.53
N VAL A 89 -5.55 4.98 -8.57
CA VAL A 89 -4.52 4.77 -7.53
C VAL A 89 -4.16 6.12 -6.90
N ALA A 90 -4.34 6.23 -5.58
CA ALA A 90 -3.84 7.34 -4.77
C ALA A 90 -2.71 6.82 -3.87
N ARG A 91 -1.59 7.53 -3.81
CA ARG A 91 -0.38 7.12 -3.09
C ARG A 91 0.08 8.28 -2.21
N PHE A 92 0.37 7.99 -0.94
CA PHE A 92 0.66 8.99 0.11
C PHE A 92 1.90 8.64 0.91
#